data_AF-G4VJC7-F1
#
_entry.id   AF-G4VJC7-F1
#
_cell.length_a   1.000
_cell.length_b   1.000
_cell.length_c   1.000
_cell.angle_alpha   90.00
_cell.angle_beta   90.00
_cell.angle_gamma   90.00
#
_symmetry.space_group_name_H-M   'P 1'
#
loop_
_entity.id
_entity.type
_entity.pdbx_description
1 polymer ?
#
loop_
_entity_poly.entity_id
_entity_poly.type
_entity_poly.pdbx_seq_one_letter_code
_entity_poly.pdbx_strand_id
1 'polypeptide(L)'
;MASVVIQKLKKAQKQGKEDNQAIQRSIGRNITELEREEKDLEDEIRRAAMKNNRAACTMLAQELTKIRALKSRNSRFADHMNIVQRKQTSSLYAAKYGESLEAAAKTMQNFNKAMDKTKVSGQLQQFDREALQMDMSEDTLDTMLSSLCESDEEDVDECITNILSESPSYLSDIWPSLPDTPLTKSSSTSKQFRDNIV
;
A
#
# COMPACT_ATOMS: atom_id res chain seq x y z
N MET A 1 20.15 23.23 3.36
CA MET A 1 19.98 23.33 1.89
C MET A 1 18.85 22.44 1.37
N ALA A 2 18.84 21.12 1.64
CA ALA A 2 17.80 20.19 1.14
C ALA A 2 16.33 20.56 1.49
N SER A 3 16.06 20.94 2.74
CA SER A 3 14.70 21.33 3.18
C SER A 3 14.14 22.54 2.42
N VAL A 4 14.99 23.54 2.11
CA VAL A 4 14.58 24.74 1.37
C VAL A 4 14.22 24.41 -0.07
N VAL A 5 14.97 23.50 -0.71
CA VAL A 5 14.69 23.05 -2.09
C VAL A 5 13.37 22.28 -2.15
N ILE A 6 13.14 21.35 -1.22
CA ILE A 6 11.89 20.57 -1.14
C ILE A 6 10.70 21.50 -0.88
N GLN A 7 10.85 22.50 0.01
CA GLN A 7 9.80 23.48 0.26
C GLN A 7 9.50 24.34 -0.98
N LYS A 8 10.53 24.81 -1.71
CA LYS A 8 10.35 25.54 -2.97
C LYS A 8 9.63 24.68 -4.01
N LEU A 9 9.98 23.41 -4.14
CA LEU A 9 9.33 22.46 -5.04
C LEU A 9 7.85 22.25 -4.66
N LYS A 10 7.56 22.01 -3.37
CA LYS A 10 6.17 21.88 -2.86
C LYS A 10 5.35 23.14 -3.12
N LYS A 11 5.93 24.33 -2.94
CA LYS A 11 5.27 25.62 -3.25
C LYS A 11 5.00 25.78 -4.75
N ALA A 12 6.00 25.51 -5.60
CA ALA A 12 5.84 25.59 -7.06
C ALA A 12 4.78 24.61 -7.57
N GLN A 13 4.73 23.41 -7.01
CA GLN A 13 3.70 22.42 -7.35
C GLN A 13 2.31 22.84 -6.86
N LYS A 14 2.19 23.46 -5.68
CA LYS A 14 0.92 23.99 -5.19
C LYS A 14 0.42 25.13 -6.10
N GLN A 15 1.31 26.07 -6.44
CA GLN A 15 1.00 27.16 -7.36
C GLN A 15 0.54 26.63 -8.72
N GLY A 16 1.27 25.68 -9.31
CA GLY A 16 0.88 25.10 -10.59
C GLY A 16 -0.49 24.41 -10.55
N LYS A 17 -0.90 23.84 -9.41
CA LYS A 17 -2.23 23.23 -9.26
C LYS A 17 -3.32 24.31 -9.25
N GLU A 18 -3.09 25.40 -8.53
CA GLU A 18 -4.01 26.54 -8.44
C GLU A 18 -4.16 27.23 -9.80
N ASP A 19 -3.04 27.45 -10.51
CA ASP A 19 -3.02 28.01 -11.85
C ASP A 19 -3.77 27.12 -12.85
N ASN A 20 -3.52 25.80 -12.83
CA ASN A 20 -4.24 24.86 -13.69
C ASN A 20 -5.76 24.85 -13.43
N GLN A 21 -6.18 24.95 -12.17
CA GLN A 21 -7.60 25.07 -11.83
C GLN A 21 -8.20 26.39 -12.30
N ALA A 22 -7.48 27.51 -12.16
CA ALA A 22 -7.93 28.81 -12.65
C ALA A 22 -8.07 28.81 -14.18
N ILE A 23 -7.09 28.22 -14.88
CA ILE A 23 -7.10 28.07 -16.34
C ILE A 23 -8.26 27.18 -16.79
N GLN A 24 -8.49 26.01 -16.17
CA GLN A 24 -9.62 25.14 -16.50
C GLN A 24 -10.97 25.85 -16.36
N ARG A 25 -11.16 26.62 -15.27
CA ARG A 25 -12.38 27.42 -15.09
C ARG A 25 -12.51 28.48 -16.17
N SER A 26 -11.42 29.13 -16.55
CA SER A 26 -11.43 30.13 -17.63
C SER A 26 -11.76 29.51 -18.98
N ILE A 27 -11.19 28.36 -19.32
CA ILE A 27 -11.51 27.64 -20.55
C ILE A 27 -12.98 27.20 -20.54
N GLY A 28 -13.48 26.69 -19.42
CA GLY A 28 -14.88 26.33 -19.26
C GLY A 28 -15.81 27.51 -19.52
N ARG A 29 -15.52 28.68 -18.96
CA ARG A 29 -16.27 29.92 -19.26
C ARG A 29 -16.21 30.28 -20.74
N ASN A 30 -15.03 30.24 -21.36
CA ASN A 30 -14.86 30.54 -22.77
C ASN A 30 -15.66 29.57 -23.67
N ILE A 31 -15.74 28.28 -23.32
CA ILE A 31 -16.57 27.32 -24.05
C ILE A 31 -18.04 27.70 -23.95
N THR A 32 -18.54 28.01 -22.76
CA THR A 32 -19.95 28.41 -22.57
C THR A 32 -20.29 29.74 -23.25
N GLU A 33 -19.34 30.67 -23.36
CA GLU A 33 -19.50 31.92 -24.10
C GLU A 33 -19.59 31.66 -25.60
N LEU A 34 -18.67 30.85 -26.15
CA LEU A 34 -18.71 30.44 -27.56
C LEU A 34 -19.97 29.66 -27.93
N GLU A 35 -20.53 28.87 -27.01
CA GLU A 35 -21.81 28.18 -27.23
C GLU A 35 -23.00 29.14 -27.33
N ARG A 36 -22.97 30.26 -26.58
CA ARG A 36 -23.99 31.32 -26.70
C ARG A 36 -23.83 32.08 -28.01
N GLU A 37 -22.61 32.49 -28.35
CA GLU A 37 -22.32 33.15 -29.62
C GLU A 37 -22.68 32.28 -30.83
N GLU A 38 -22.43 30.97 -30.76
CA GLU A 38 -22.85 30.02 -31.79
C GLU A 38 -24.38 30.03 -31.99
N LYS A 39 -25.14 29.99 -30.88
CA LYS A 39 -26.60 30.03 -30.93
C LYS A 39 -27.13 31.35 -31.49
N ASP A 40 -26.56 32.47 -31.06
CA ASP A 40 -26.95 33.81 -31.51
C ASP A 40 -26.67 33.98 -33.02
N LEU A 41 -25.53 33.49 -33.51
CA LEU A 41 -25.21 33.45 -34.94
C LEU A 41 -26.16 32.54 -35.72
N GLU A 42 -26.55 31.38 -35.18
CA GLU A 42 -27.55 30.53 -35.83
C GLU A 42 -28.90 31.25 -35.98
N ASP A 43 -29.34 31.99 -34.96
CA ASP A 43 -30.56 32.80 -35.02
C ASP A 43 -30.42 33.98 -36.00
N GLU A 44 -29.25 34.60 -36.11
CA GLU A 44 -28.97 35.63 -37.11
C GLU A 44 -28.97 35.08 -38.53
N ILE A 45 -28.37 33.90 -38.76
CA ILE A 45 -28.41 33.20 -40.05
C ILE A 45 -29.86 32.87 -40.43
N ARG A 46 -30.69 32.39 -39.49
CA ARG A 46 -32.12 32.15 -39.72
C ARG A 46 -32.85 33.42 -40.14
N ARG A 47 -32.60 34.55 -39.45
CA ARG A 47 -33.19 35.86 -39.81
C ARG A 47 -32.71 36.39 -41.15
N ALA A 48 -31.43 36.24 -41.47
CA ALA A 48 -30.86 36.65 -42.76
C ALA A 48 -31.40 35.80 -43.91
N ALA A 49 -31.62 34.49 -43.68
CA ALA A 49 -32.23 33.57 -44.63
C ALA A 49 -33.68 33.96 -44.94
N MET A 50 -34.47 34.36 -43.94
CA MET A 50 -35.84 34.86 -44.15
C MET A 50 -35.89 36.13 -45.02
N LYS A 51 -34.85 36.99 -44.94
CA LYS A 51 -34.72 38.20 -45.77
C LYS A 51 -34.17 37.91 -47.18
N ASN A 52 -33.90 36.64 -47.50
CA ASN A 52 -33.27 36.20 -48.75
C ASN A 52 -31.93 36.91 -49.06
N ASN A 53 -31.21 37.38 -48.03
CA ASN A 53 -29.93 38.06 -48.21
C ASN A 53 -28.78 37.04 -48.23
N ARG A 54 -28.49 36.50 -49.42
CA ARG A 54 -27.46 35.49 -49.62
C ARG A 54 -26.06 35.95 -49.17
N ALA A 55 -25.69 37.20 -49.42
CA ALA A 55 -24.37 37.72 -49.06
C ALA A 55 -24.16 37.73 -47.53
N ALA A 56 -25.15 38.22 -46.78
CA ALA A 56 -25.12 38.18 -45.31
C ALA A 56 -25.05 36.75 -44.78
N CYS A 57 -25.87 35.84 -45.32
CA CYS A 57 -25.85 34.43 -44.92
C CYS A 57 -24.47 33.79 -45.13
N THR A 58 -23.78 34.09 -46.24
CA THR A 58 -22.45 33.53 -46.50
C THR A 58 -21.40 34.02 -45.52
N MET A 59 -21.42 35.31 -45.13
CA MET A 59 -20.47 35.84 -44.14
C MET A 59 -20.73 35.27 -42.75
N LEU A 60 -21.98 35.24 -42.32
CA LEU A 60 -22.37 34.67 -41.02
C LEU A 60 -22.06 33.17 -40.93
N ALA A 61 -22.25 32.41 -42.02
CA ALA A 61 -21.89 30.99 -42.06
C ALA A 61 -20.37 30.76 -41.94
N GLN A 62 -19.55 31.64 -42.53
CA GLN A 62 -18.09 31.58 -42.34
C GLN A 62 -17.71 31.86 -40.88
N GLU A 63 -18.36 32.82 -40.24
CA GLU A 63 -18.16 33.12 -38.82
C GLU A 63 -18.57 31.95 -37.92
N LEU A 64 -19.74 31.35 -38.17
CA LEU A 64 -20.21 30.15 -37.48
C LEU A 64 -19.18 29.01 -37.55
N THR A 65 -18.57 28.80 -38.72
CA THR A 65 -17.53 27.79 -38.90
C THR A 65 -16.29 28.08 -38.06
N LYS A 66 -15.90 29.35 -37.93
CA LYS A 66 -14.77 29.78 -37.09
C LYS A 66 -15.08 29.56 -35.61
N ILE A 67 -16.28 29.93 -35.14
CA ILE A 67 -16.70 29.71 -33.74
C ILE A 67 -16.71 28.22 -33.40
N ARG A 68 -17.25 27.36 -34.29
CA ARG A 68 -17.21 25.90 -34.11
C ARG A 68 -15.78 25.35 -34.03
N ALA A 69 -14.87 25.84 -34.86
CA ALA A 69 -13.47 25.47 -34.81
C ALA A 69 -12.80 25.92 -33.49
N LEU A 70 -13.10 27.15 -33.03
CA LEU A 70 -12.61 27.68 -31.75
C LEU A 70 -13.14 26.88 -30.55
N LYS A 71 -14.44 26.53 -30.55
CA LYS A 71 -15.06 25.69 -29.52
C LYS A 71 -14.38 24.31 -29.45
N SER A 72 -14.19 23.66 -30.59
CA SER A 72 -13.48 22.38 -30.68
C SER A 72 -12.04 22.48 -30.18
N ARG A 73 -11.32 23.55 -30.56
CA ARG A 73 -9.96 23.83 -30.07
C ARG A 73 -9.93 24.04 -28.55
N ASN A 74 -10.87 24.79 -27.99
CA ASN A 74 -10.97 25.04 -26.55
C ASN A 74 -11.31 23.76 -25.78
N SER A 75 -12.18 22.90 -26.30
CA SER A 75 -12.46 21.59 -25.72
C SER A 75 -11.19 20.72 -25.68
N ARG A 76 -10.47 20.62 -26.80
CA ARG A 76 -9.18 19.88 -26.85
C ARG A 76 -8.16 20.47 -25.88
N PHE A 77 -8.13 21.78 -25.72
CA PHE A 77 -7.25 22.45 -24.78
C PHE A 77 -7.64 22.15 -23.32
N ALA A 78 -8.93 22.10 -23.00
CA ALA A 78 -9.44 21.67 -21.70
C ALA A 78 -9.00 20.23 -21.37
N ASP A 79 -9.12 19.31 -22.33
CA ASP A 79 -8.68 17.92 -22.18
C ASP A 79 -7.16 17.82 -21.98
N HIS A 80 -6.40 18.62 -22.72
CA HIS A 80 -4.95 18.71 -22.54
C HIS A 80 -4.59 19.19 -21.14
N MET A 81 -5.30 20.20 -20.62
CA MET A 81 -5.08 20.70 -19.27
C MET A 81 -5.43 19.66 -18.20
N ASN A 82 -6.49 18.86 -18.42
CA ASN A 82 -6.82 17.71 -17.57
C ASN A 82 -5.68 16.67 -17.57
N ILE A 83 -5.05 16.40 -18.71
CA ILE A 83 -3.88 15.51 -18.80
C ILE A 83 -2.70 16.10 -18.01
N VAL A 84 -2.41 17.39 -18.17
CA VAL A 84 -1.33 18.09 -17.44
C VAL A 84 -1.57 18.02 -15.92
N GLN A 85 -2.79 18.27 -15.46
CA GLN A 85 -3.15 18.17 -14.04
C GLN A 85 -2.95 16.74 -13.51
N ARG A 86 -3.33 15.71 -14.26
CA ARG A 86 -3.09 14.30 -13.87
C ARG A 86 -1.60 13.98 -13.80
N LYS A 87 -0.80 14.44 -14.78
CA LYS A 87 0.66 14.28 -14.77
C LYS A 87 1.30 14.98 -13.57
N GLN A 88 0.89 16.20 -13.27
CA GLN A 88 1.36 16.94 -12.10
C GLN A 88 1.01 16.22 -10.79
N THR A 89 -0.21 15.67 -10.70
CA THR A 89 -0.67 14.89 -9.54
C THR A 89 0.13 13.59 -9.40
N SER A 90 0.40 12.87 -10.50
CA SER A 90 1.27 11.69 -10.50
C SER A 90 2.70 12.01 -10.05
N SER A 91 3.28 13.10 -10.56
CA SER A 91 4.60 13.59 -10.12
C SER A 91 4.63 13.94 -8.62
N LEU A 92 3.56 14.53 -8.09
CA LEU A 92 3.40 14.78 -6.66
C LEU A 92 3.38 13.49 -5.83
N TYR A 93 2.65 12.47 -6.28
CA TYR A 93 2.65 11.17 -5.61
C TYR A 93 4.02 10.50 -5.67
N ALA A 94 4.71 10.55 -6.82
CA ALA A 94 6.07 10.03 -6.95
C ALA A 94 7.06 10.75 -6.00
N ALA A 95 6.97 12.07 -5.87
CA ALA A 95 7.81 12.84 -4.95
C ALA A 95 7.53 12.50 -3.48
N LYS A 96 6.24 12.36 -3.09
CA LYS A 96 5.85 11.94 -1.74
C LYS A 96 6.27 10.51 -1.43
N TYR A 97 6.15 9.61 -2.41
CA TYR A 97 6.63 8.23 -2.29
C TYR A 97 8.15 8.21 -2.08
N GLY A 98 8.91 9.00 -2.85
CA GLY A 98 10.34 9.21 -2.64
C GLY A 98 10.68 9.73 -1.23
N GLU A 99 9.93 10.71 -0.71
CA GLU A 99 10.08 11.22 0.66
C GLU A 99 9.81 10.13 1.72
N SER A 100 8.78 9.29 1.51
CA SER A 100 8.49 8.16 2.41
C SER A 100 9.54 7.05 2.35
N LEU A 101 10.08 6.75 1.17
CA LEU A 101 11.19 5.81 1.00
C LEU A 101 12.48 6.33 1.62
N GLU A 102 12.77 7.63 1.49
CA GLU A 102 13.92 8.27 2.14
C GLU A 102 13.80 8.18 3.67
N ALA A 103 12.61 8.43 4.21
CA ALA A 103 12.34 8.28 5.64
C ALA A 103 12.49 6.82 6.10
N ALA A 104 11.93 5.86 5.36
CA ALA A 104 12.08 4.44 5.65
C ALA A 104 13.55 3.98 5.56
N ALA A 105 14.29 4.45 4.54
CA ALA A 105 15.71 4.16 4.37
C ALA A 105 16.56 4.75 5.51
N LYS A 106 16.25 5.97 5.97
CA LYS A 106 16.90 6.57 7.16
C LYS A 106 16.61 5.79 8.43
N THR A 107 15.36 5.36 8.64
CA THR A 107 14.98 4.51 9.78
C THR A 107 15.71 3.17 9.72
N MET A 108 15.77 2.53 8.55
CA MET A 108 16.49 1.28 8.35
C MET A 108 18.01 1.45 8.55
N GLN A 109 18.59 2.56 8.09
CA GLN A 109 19.99 2.87 8.32
C GLN A 109 20.29 3.08 9.81
N ASN A 110 19.41 3.76 10.54
CA ASN A 110 19.54 3.95 11.98
C ASN A 110 19.37 2.63 12.74
N PHE A 111 18.43 1.78 12.30
CA PHE A 111 18.23 0.43 12.82
C PHE A 111 19.48 -0.43 12.61
N ASN A 112 20.05 -0.43 11.40
CA ASN A 112 21.28 -1.16 11.09
C ASN A 112 22.45 -0.70 11.98
N LYS A 113 22.65 0.63 12.12
CA LYS A 113 23.69 1.19 13.02
C LYS A 113 23.46 0.85 14.50
N ALA A 114 22.21 0.74 14.94
CA ALA A 114 21.89 0.36 16.31
C ALA A 114 22.22 -1.13 16.51
N MET A 115 21.80 -1.99 15.59
CA MET A 115 22.06 -3.43 15.60
C MET A 115 23.55 -3.78 15.49
N ASP A 116 24.38 -2.97 14.82
CA ASP A 116 25.84 -3.13 14.83
C ASP A 116 26.48 -2.73 16.17
N LYS A 117 25.91 -1.75 16.88
CA LYS A 117 26.45 -1.22 18.15
C LYS A 117 26.06 -2.06 19.35
N THR A 118 24.82 -2.52 19.39
CA THR A 118 24.41 -3.56 20.32
C THR A 118 25.00 -4.84 19.76
N LYS A 119 25.89 -5.52 20.48
CA LYS A 119 26.33 -6.87 20.12
C LYS A 119 25.16 -7.86 20.21
N VAL A 120 24.08 -7.65 19.46
CA VAL A 120 23.00 -8.63 19.32
C VAL A 120 23.60 -9.90 18.73
N SER A 121 24.61 -9.81 17.86
CA SER A 121 25.40 -10.97 17.45
C SER A 121 26.08 -11.68 18.62
N GLY A 122 26.60 -10.95 19.63
CA GLY A 122 27.18 -11.55 20.83
C GLY A 122 26.15 -12.11 21.80
N GLN A 123 25.01 -11.43 21.97
CA GLN A 123 23.89 -11.93 22.78
C GLN A 123 23.19 -13.12 22.11
N LEU A 124 23.11 -13.15 20.78
CA LEU A 124 22.59 -14.27 20.00
C LEU A 124 23.57 -15.45 20.04
N GLN A 125 24.88 -15.21 19.95
CA GLN A 125 25.89 -16.26 20.11
C GLN A 125 25.94 -16.81 21.55
N GLN A 126 25.71 -15.95 22.55
CA GLN A 126 25.56 -16.36 23.94
C GLN A 126 24.27 -17.16 24.15
N PHE A 127 23.17 -16.74 23.51
CA PHE A 127 21.91 -17.49 23.49
C PHE A 127 22.06 -18.86 22.82
N ASP A 128 22.74 -18.94 21.67
CA ASP A 128 23.03 -20.21 20.99
C ASP A 128 23.92 -21.12 21.85
N ARG A 129 24.90 -20.55 22.56
CA ARG A 129 25.77 -21.31 23.47
C ARG A 129 25.02 -21.77 24.72
N GLU A 130 24.18 -20.93 25.31
CA GLU A 130 23.33 -21.29 26.45
C GLU A 130 22.27 -22.32 26.07
N ALA A 131 21.68 -22.21 24.87
CA ALA A 131 20.77 -23.22 24.34
C ALA A 131 21.47 -24.58 24.16
N LEU A 132 22.69 -24.59 23.62
CA LEU A 132 23.47 -25.83 23.47
C LEU A 132 23.93 -26.40 24.83
N GLN A 133 24.31 -25.54 25.78
CA GLN A 133 24.64 -25.98 27.14
C GLN A 133 23.42 -26.53 27.87
N MET A 134 22.24 -25.97 27.65
CA MET A 134 20.98 -26.44 28.21
C MET A 134 20.63 -27.82 27.66
N ASP A 135 20.71 -28.01 26.34
CA ASP A 135 20.51 -29.28 25.65
C ASP A 135 21.48 -30.37 26.17
N MET A 136 22.77 -30.03 26.29
CA MET A 136 23.76 -30.92 26.88
C MET A 136 23.51 -31.20 28.37
N SER A 137 22.98 -30.23 29.12
CA SER A 137 22.66 -30.39 30.54
C SER A 137 21.43 -31.27 30.76
N GLU A 138 20.46 -31.22 29.84
CA GLU A 138 19.30 -32.10 29.82
C GLU A 138 19.74 -33.53 29.52
N ASP A 139 20.56 -33.74 28.48
CA ASP A 139 21.13 -35.06 28.15
C ASP A 139 22.02 -35.64 29.27
N THR A 140 22.83 -34.80 29.93
CA THR A 140 23.67 -35.26 31.06
C THR A 140 22.88 -35.47 32.34
N LEU A 141 21.84 -34.67 32.62
CA LEU A 141 20.92 -34.94 33.73
C LEU A 141 20.15 -36.23 33.49
N ASP A 142 19.66 -36.47 32.27
CA ASP A 142 18.96 -37.70 31.91
C ASP A 142 19.89 -38.93 32.04
N THR A 143 21.15 -38.80 31.64
CA THR A 143 22.16 -39.87 31.80
C THR A 143 22.52 -40.13 33.27
N MET A 144 22.69 -39.09 34.10
CA MET A 144 22.97 -39.26 35.53
C MET A 144 21.75 -39.75 36.31
N LEU A 145 20.55 -39.32 35.94
CA LEU A 145 19.30 -39.80 36.51
C LEU A 145 19.11 -41.27 36.14
N SER A 146 19.35 -41.64 34.88
CA SER A 146 19.33 -43.05 34.43
C SER A 146 20.35 -43.90 35.20
N SER A 147 21.59 -43.41 35.42
CA SER A 147 22.59 -44.18 36.18
C SER A 147 22.35 -44.24 37.69
N LEU A 148 21.58 -43.31 38.26
CA LEU A 148 21.13 -43.38 39.66
C LEU A 148 19.88 -44.26 39.80
N CYS A 149 19.00 -44.25 38.80
CA CYS A 149 17.75 -45.02 38.78
C CYS A 149 17.95 -46.50 38.36
N GLU A 150 19.02 -46.85 37.65
CA GLU A 150 19.41 -48.25 37.35
C GLU A 150 19.78 -49.07 38.61
N SER A 151 19.84 -48.45 39.80
CA SER A 151 20.19 -49.17 41.04
C SER A 151 18.99 -49.76 41.81
N ASP A 152 17.74 -49.43 41.49
CA ASP A 152 16.55 -49.86 42.28
C ASP A 152 15.34 -50.27 41.38
N GLU A 153 15.58 -50.97 40.26
CA GLU A 153 14.53 -51.42 39.32
C GLU A 153 13.53 -52.47 39.86
N GLU A 154 13.65 -52.92 41.12
CA GLU A 154 12.73 -53.93 41.69
C GLU A 154 11.43 -53.34 42.29
N ASP A 155 11.33 -52.01 42.48
CA ASP A 155 10.17 -51.37 43.14
C ASP A 155 9.22 -50.61 42.17
N VAL A 156 9.55 -50.56 40.87
CA VAL A 156 8.81 -49.77 39.86
C VAL A 156 7.45 -50.40 39.53
N ASP A 157 7.36 -51.73 39.47
CA ASP A 157 6.10 -52.44 39.20
C ASP A 157 5.08 -52.28 40.34
N GLU A 158 5.54 -52.15 41.58
CA GLU A 158 4.69 -51.88 42.76
C GLU A 158 4.22 -50.40 42.80
N CYS A 159 5.05 -49.47 42.34
CA CYS A 159 4.68 -48.06 42.18
C CYS A 159 3.65 -47.86 41.05
N ILE A 160 3.82 -48.54 39.92
CA ILE A 160 2.88 -48.50 38.77
C ILE A 160 1.51 -49.09 39.16
N THR A 161 1.47 -50.17 39.94
CA THR A 161 0.19 -50.75 40.41
C THR A 161 -0.52 -49.86 41.43
N ASN A 162 0.22 -49.12 42.27
CA ASN A 162 -0.36 -48.14 43.19
C ASN A 162 -0.91 -46.89 42.46
N ILE A 163 -0.22 -46.38 41.43
CA ILE A 163 -0.69 -45.21 40.65
C ILE A 163 -1.90 -45.58 39.78
N LEU A 164 -1.97 -46.80 39.24
CA LEU A 164 -3.10 -47.26 38.43
C LEU A 164 -4.37 -47.57 39.26
N SER A 165 -4.24 -47.75 40.58
CA SER A 165 -5.36 -47.98 41.49
C SER A 165 -5.88 -46.70 42.16
N GLU A 166 -5.14 -45.60 42.10
CA GLU A 166 -5.55 -44.31 42.61
C GLU A 166 -6.29 -43.49 41.53
N SER A 167 -7.58 -43.30 41.76
CA SER A 167 -8.61 -42.81 40.82
C SER A 167 -8.20 -41.61 39.92
N PRO A 168 -8.66 -41.52 38.65
CA PRO A 168 -8.32 -40.46 37.67
C PRO A 168 -8.79 -39.03 38.01
N SER A 169 -9.26 -38.80 39.23
CA SER A 169 -9.96 -37.59 39.65
C SER A 169 -9.08 -36.34 39.80
N TYR A 170 -7.74 -36.44 39.66
CA TYR A 170 -6.86 -35.28 39.82
C TYR A 170 -6.69 -34.42 38.54
N LEU A 171 -7.08 -34.94 37.37
CA LEU A 171 -6.82 -34.26 36.09
C LEU A 171 -7.89 -33.22 35.73
N SER A 172 -9.10 -33.31 36.31
CA SER A 172 -10.20 -32.35 36.10
C SER A 172 -10.04 -31.04 36.89
N ASP A 173 -9.23 -31.04 37.96
CA ASP A 173 -9.09 -29.88 38.85
C ASP A 173 -8.01 -28.88 38.40
N ILE A 174 -7.15 -29.26 37.44
CA ILE A 174 -6.01 -28.45 36.98
C ILE A 174 -6.35 -27.64 35.71
N TRP A 175 -7.38 -28.02 34.95
CA TRP A 175 -7.83 -27.26 33.77
C TRP A 175 -9.35 -27.26 33.56
N PRO A 176 -10.10 -26.34 34.17
CA PRO A 176 -11.56 -26.26 34.06
C PRO A 176 -12.10 -25.69 32.74
N SER A 177 -11.29 -25.53 31.68
CA SER A 177 -11.67 -24.62 30.57
C SER A 177 -11.07 -24.90 29.20
N LEU A 178 -10.82 -26.16 28.80
CA LEU A 178 -10.56 -26.46 27.39
C LEU A 178 -11.84 -26.97 26.71
N PRO A 179 -12.39 -26.24 25.71
CA PRO A 179 -13.52 -26.69 24.92
C PRO A 179 -13.11 -27.85 24.01
N ASP A 180 -13.79 -28.98 24.14
CA ASP A 180 -13.67 -30.15 23.28
C ASP A 180 -14.01 -29.80 21.82
N THR A 181 -12.99 -29.55 20.99
CA THR A 181 -13.17 -29.59 19.53
C THR A 181 -12.00 -30.29 18.83
N PRO A 182 -12.23 -31.42 18.15
CA PRO A 182 -11.19 -32.17 17.48
C PRO A 182 -10.77 -31.46 16.18
N LEU A 183 -9.49 -31.07 16.10
CA LEU A 183 -8.86 -30.55 14.89
C LEU A 183 -8.77 -31.66 13.83
N THR A 184 -9.67 -31.64 12.84
CA THR A 184 -9.59 -32.53 11.68
C THR A 184 -9.23 -31.74 10.41
N LYS A 185 -8.08 -32.11 9.82
CA LYS A 185 -7.65 -31.96 8.41
C LYS A 185 -7.58 -30.55 7.80
N SER A 186 -6.41 -29.94 7.89
CA SER A 186 -5.89 -29.04 6.85
C SER A 186 -4.66 -29.69 6.21
N SER A 187 -4.85 -30.26 5.02
CA SER A 187 -3.77 -30.58 4.10
C SER A 187 -4.17 -30.12 2.70
N SER A 188 -3.21 -29.57 1.96
CA SER A 188 -3.23 -29.43 0.49
C SER A 188 -3.87 -28.17 -0.11
N THR A 189 -3.24 -26.98 0.02
CA THR A 189 -3.25 -25.93 -1.05
C THR A 189 -2.08 -24.96 -0.81
N SER A 190 -0.86 -25.35 -1.19
CA SER A 190 0.30 -24.44 -1.31
C SER A 190 1.43 -25.10 -2.13
N LYS A 191 1.16 -25.40 -3.40
CA LYS A 191 2.16 -25.90 -4.39
C LYS A 191 1.92 -25.37 -5.81
N GLN A 192 1.59 -24.07 -5.97
CA GLN A 192 1.34 -23.47 -7.30
C GLN A 192 2.11 -22.15 -7.59
N PHE A 193 3.27 -21.92 -6.97
CA PHE A 193 3.99 -20.64 -7.17
C PHE A 193 5.49 -20.73 -7.46
N ARG A 194 6.00 -21.88 -7.95
CA ARG A 194 7.44 -22.04 -8.25
C ARG A 194 7.83 -22.43 -9.67
N ASP A 195 6.88 -22.60 -10.59
CA ASP A 195 7.17 -22.86 -12.00
C ASP A 195 6.88 -21.61 -12.84
N ASN A 196 7.73 -20.57 -12.73
CA ASN A 196 7.76 -19.44 -13.70
C ASN A 196 8.93 -18.45 -13.51
N ILE A 197 10.14 -18.92 -13.18
CA ILE A 197 11.40 -18.17 -13.41
C ILE A 197 12.53 -19.22 -13.64
N VAL A 198 12.88 -19.44 -14.91
CA VAL A 198 14.21 -19.82 -15.41
C VAL A 198 14.45 -18.95 -16.64
#